data_AF-A0A9D6LZI4-F1
#
_entry.id   AF-A0A9D6LZI4-F1
#
_cell.length_a   1.000
_cell.length_b   1.000
_cell.length_c   1.000
_cell.angle_alpha   90.00
_cell.angle_beta   90.00
_cell.angle_gamma   90.00
#
_symmetry.space_group_name_H-M   'P 1'
#
loop_
_entity.id
_entity.type
_entity.pdbx_description
1 polymer ?
#
loop_
_entity_poly.entity_id
_entity_poly.type
_entity_poly.pdbx_seq_one_letter_code
_entity_poly.pdbx_strand_id
1 'polypeptide(L)' 'MATLFDEIEADAMKLSLRDRVKLAQRLVSSLDDEGESGVEVLWAAEAERRLEELRTGKVKGIDAAEAFRKAHEALKR' A
#
# COMPACT_ATOMS: atom_id res chain seq x y z
N MET A 1 23.87 18.21 -19.38
CA MET A 1 23.83 16.82 -19.86
C MET A 1 22.66 16.15 -19.17
N ALA A 2 21.86 15.37 -19.89
CA ALA A 2 20.79 14.60 -19.25
C ALA A 2 21.42 13.57 -18.31
N THR A 3 20.78 13.32 -17.17
CA THR A 3 21.22 12.26 -16.27
C THR A 3 20.73 10.91 -16.81
N LEU A 4 21.38 9.82 -16.40
CA LEU A 4 20.92 8.46 -16.71
C LEU A 4 19.45 8.24 -16.28
N PHE A 5 19.04 8.89 -15.18
CA PHE A 5 17.66 8.84 -14.71
C PHE A 5 16.70 9.48 -15.74
N ASP A 6 17.02 10.69 -16.21
CA ASP A 6 16.18 11.42 -17.19
C ASP A 6 16.03 10.63 -18.50
N GLU A 7 17.09 9.93 -18.93
CA GLU A 7 17.07 9.08 -20.13
C GLU A 7 16.15 7.87 -19.95
N ILE A 8 16.26 7.17 -18.81
CA ILE A 8 15.41 6.01 -18.47
C ILE A 8 13.94 6.43 -18.34
N GLU A 9 13.67 7.57 -17.70
CA GLU A 9 12.31 8.12 -17.57
C GLU A 9 11.72 8.43 -18.95
N ALA A 10 12.47 9.14 -19.80
CA ALA A 10 12.02 9.48 -21.14
C ALA A 10 11.71 8.23 -21.99
N ASP A 11 12.53 7.17 -21.87
CA ASP A 11 12.30 5.92 -22.58
C ASP A 11 11.11 5.13 -22.01
N ALA A 12 10.94 5.10 -20.69
CA ALA A 12 9.78 4.48 -20.05
C ALA A 12 8.47 5.17 -20.48
N MET A 13 8.48 6.49 -20.68
CA MET A 13 7.31 7.25 -21.13
C MET A 13 6.90 6.96 -22.58
N LYS A 14 7.81 6.44 -23.42
CA LYS A 14 7.51 6.01 -24.80
C LYS A 14 6.77 4.67 -24.87
N LEU A 15 6.77 3.88 -23.79
CA LEU A 15 6.10 2.59 -23.74
C LEU A 15 4.57 2.73 -23.87
N SER A 16 3.91 1.65 -24.30
CA SER A 16 2.44 1.58 -24.27
C SER A 16 1.92 1.70 -22.84
N LEU A 17 0.66 2.12 -22.65
CA LEU A 17 0.05 2.17 -21.32
C LEU A 17 0.17 0.83 -20.57
N ARG A 18 -0.06 -0.28 -21.27
CA ARG A 18 0.03 -1.63 -20.70
C ARG A 18 1.43 -1.95 -20.22
N ASP A 19 2.45 -1.61 -21.00
CA ASP A 19 3.84 -1.90 -20.64
C ASP A 19 4.35 -0.98 -19.54
N ARG A 20 3.88 0.28 -19.48
CA ARG A 20 4.15 1.18 -18.35
C ARG A 20 3.56 0.64 -17.05
N VAL A 21 2.32 0.15 -17.07
CA VAL A 21 1.70 -0.50 -15.89
C VAL A 21 2.54 -1.70 -15.45
N LYS A 22 2.98 -2.54 -16.39
CA LYS A 22 3.82 -3.70 -16.09
C LYS A 22 5.19 -3.31 -15.51
N LEU A 23 5.81 -2.24 -16.03
CA LEU A 23 7.06 -1.72 -15.51
C LEU A 23 6.88 -1.14 -14.09
N ALA A 24 5.84 -0.33 -13.89
CA ALA A 24 5.51 0.23 -12.58
C ALA A 24 5.28 -0.86 -11.53
N GLN A 25 4.52 -1.92 -11.86
CA GLN A 25 4.32 -3.07 -10.97
C GLN A 25 5.64 -3.70 -10.55
N ARG A 26 6.57 -3.93 -11.49
CA ARG A 26 7.88 -4.52 -11.18
C ARG A 26 8.74 -3.61 -10.30
N LEU A 27 8.76 -2.31 -10.59
CA LEU A 27 9.50 -1.33 -9.80
C LEU A 27 8.96 -1.26 -8.38
N VAL A 28 7.63 -1.27 -8.20
CA VAL A 28 7.02 -1.31 -6.87
C VAL A 28 7.38 -2.62 -6.15
N SER A 29 7.22 -3.77 -6.80
CA SER A 29 7.58 -5.06 -6.18
C SER A 29 9.05 -5.17 -5.80
N SER A 30 9.97 -4.57 -6.56
CA SER A 30 11.39 -4.57 -6.16
C SER A 30 11.66 -3.75 -4.89
N LEU A 31 10.81 -2.77 -4.58
CA LEU A 31 10.92 -2.01 -3.32
C LEU A 31 10.45 -2.85 -2.12
N ASP A 32 9.53 -3.79 -2.33
CA ASP A 32 9.11 -4.71 -1.26
C ASP A 32 10.23 -5.68 -0.88
N ASP A 33 11.07 -6.08 -1.84
CA ASP A 33 12.25 -6.94 -1.62
C ASP A 33 13.42 -6.18 -0.95
N GLU A 34 13.55 -4.87 -1.20
CA GLU A 34 14.55 -4.00 -0.56
C GLU A 34 14.04 -3.34 0.74
N GLY A 35 12.74 -3.45 1.02
CA GLY A 35 12.03 -2.75 2.09
C GLY A 35 12.29 -3.34 3.48
N GLU A 36 12.63 -2.44 4.40
CA GLU A 36 12.96 -2.66 5.81
C GLU A 36 12.31 -3.89 6.48
N SER A 37 13.14 -4.87 6.79
CA SER A 37 12.85 -5.95 7.74
C SER A 37 12.44 -5.34 9.09
N GLY A 38 11.14 -5.13 9.30
CA GLY A 38 10.63 -4.47 10.50
C GLY A 38 9.24 -3.85 10.33
N VAL A 39 8.84 -3.49 9.10
CA VAL A 39 7.50 -2.94 8.85
C VAL A 39 6.41 -3.91 9.31
N GLU A 40 6.51 -5.19 8.93
CA GLU A 40 5.57 -6.24 9.38
C GLU A 40 5.49 -6.37 10.91
N VAL A 41 6.63 -6.22 11.60
CA VAL A 41 6.67 -6.28 13.08
C VAL A 41 5.94 -5.08 13.68
N LEU A 42 6.12 -3.88 13.12
CA LEU A 42 5.43 -2.67 13.56
C LEU A 42 3.91 -2.75 13.29
N TRP A 43 3.52 -3.30 12.14
CA TRP A 43 2.11 -3.53 11.81
C TRP A 43 1.46 -4.56 12.73
N ALA A 44 2.15 -5.65 13.03
CA ALA A 44 1.67 -6.66 13.98
C ALA A 44 1.47 -6.06 15.38
N ALA A 45 2.45 -5.31 15.89
CA ALA A 45 2.37 -4.64 17.18
C ALA A 45 1.19 -3.64 17.24
N GLU A 46 0.97 -2.88 16.17
CA GLU A 46 -0.15 -1.94 16.10
C GLU A 46 -1.50 -2.66 16.01
N ALA A 47 -1.58 -3.77 15.28
CA ALA A 47 -2.79 -4.58 15.18
C ALA A 47 -3.19 -5.18 16.54
N GLU A 48 -2.21 -5.74 17.28
CA GLU A 48 -2.42 -6.25 18.63
C GLU A 48 -2.88 -5.15 19.59
N ARG A 49 -2.21 -3.98 19.56
CA ARG A 49 -2.61 -2.81 20.36
C ARG A 49 -4.07 -2.43 20.09
N ARG A 50 -4.47 -2.28 18.82
CA ARG A 50 -5.84 -1.90 18.46
C ARG A 50 -6.88 -2.94 18.87
N LEU A 51 -6.54 -4.23 18.75
CA LEU A 51 -7.43 -5.30 19.17
C LEU A 51 -7.69 -5.25 20.68
N GLU A 52 -6.66 -4.97 21.48
CA GLU A 52 -6.80 -4.85 22.93
C GLU A 52 -7.64 -3.62 23.32
N GLU A 53 -7.45 -2.48 22.66
CA GLU A 53 -8.27 -1.28 22.89
C GLU A 53 -9.76 -1.53 22.60
N LEU A 54 -10.07 -2.34 21.58
CA LEU A 54 -11.43 -2.76 21.27
C LEU A 54 -12.00 -3.71 22.33
N ARG A 55 -11.22 -4.73 22.74
CA ARG A 55 -11.64 -5.73 23.75
C ARG A 55 -11.89 -5.11 25.12
N THR A 56 -11.06 -4.15 25.51
CA THR A 56 -11.17 -3.42 26.78
C THR A 56 -12.23 -2.32 26.76
N GLY A 57 -12.79 -2.01 25.59
CA GLY A 57 -13.74 -0.91 25.41
C GLY A 57 -13.12 0.48 25.55
N LYS A 58 -11.78 0.59 25.55
CA LYS A 58 -11.05 1.86 25.55
C LYS A 58 -11.41 2.70 24.31
N VAL A 59 -11.72 2.03 23.20
CA VAL A 59 -12.28 2.66 22.00
C VAL A 59 -13.64 2.08 21.67
N LYS A 60 -14.51 2.89 21.08
CA LYS A 60 -15.82 2.45 20.59
C LYS A 60 -15.66 1.81 19.21
N GLY A 61 -15.97 0.52 19.11
CA GLY A 61 -16.03 -0.18 17.83
C GLY A 61 -17.15 0.33 16.92
N ILE A 62 -17.01 0.05 15.62
CA ILE A 62 -18.06 0.25 14.62
C ILE A 62 -18.76 -1.10 14.44
N ASP A 63 -20.08 -1.09 14.21
CA ASP A 63 -20.80 -2.31 13.87
C ASP A 63 -20.22 -2.94 12.61
N ALA A 64 -20.05 -4.26 12.61
CA ALA A 64 -19.38 -4.98 11.52
C ALA A 64 -20.07 -4.72 10.17
N ALA A 65 -21.41 -4.70 10.13
CA ALA A 65 -22.15 -4.46 8.89
C ALA A 65 -21.88 -3.05 8.33
N GLU A 66 -21.81 -2.05 9.21
CA GLU A 66 -21.50 -0.68 8.82
C GLU A 66 -20.03 -0.54 8.36
N ALA A 67 -19.10 -1.20 9.06
CA ALA A 67 -17.68 -1.20 8.71
C ALA A 67 -17.46 -1.80 7.32
N PHE A 68 -18.04 -2.97 7.03
CA PHE A 68 -17.94 -3.59 5.72
C PHE A 68 -18.60 -2.73 4.63
N ARG A 69 -19.78 -2.15 4.89
CA ARG A 69 -20.44 -1.28 3.92
C ARG A 69 -19.55 -0.10 3.53
N LYS A 70 -18.95 0.59 4.50
CA LYS A 70 -18.03 1.72 4.24
C LYS A 70 -16.80 1.30 3.44
N ALA A 71 -16.21 0.16 3.76
CA ALA A 71 -15.05 -0.36 3.03
C ALA A 71 -15.38 -0.65 1.55
N HIS A 72 -16.52 -1.28 1.28
CA HIS A 72 -16.95 -1.56 -0.10
C HIS A 72 -17.28 -0.28 -0.88
N GLU A 73 -17.89 0.72 -0.24
CA GLU A 73 -18.16 2.03 -0.86
C GLU A 73 -16.86 2.75 -1.24
N ALA A 74 -15.81 2.65 -0.42
CA ALA A 74 -14.51 3.27 -0.69
C ALA A 74 -13.78 2.65 -1.89
N LEU A 75 -13.95 1.34 -2.12
CA LEU A 75 -13.32 0.62 -3.24
C LEU A 75 -13.99 0.84 -4.60
N LYS A 76 -15.18 1.44 -4.64
CA LYS A 76 -15.92 1.73 -5.88
C LYS A 76 -15.52 3.05 -6.55
N ARG A 77 -14.50 3.74 -6.02
CA ARG A 77 -13.93 4.97 -6.57
C ARG A 77 -12.73 4.65 -7.46
#